data_AF-A0A936KJ31-F1
#
_entry.id   AF-A0A936KJ31-F1
#
_cell.length_a   1.000
_cell.length_b   1.000
_cell.length_c   1.000
_cell.angle_alpha   90.00
_cell.angle_beta   90.00
_cell.angle_gamma   90.00
#
_symmetry.space_group_name_H-M   'P 1'
#
loop_
_entity.id
_entity.type
_entity.pdbx_description
1 polymer ?
#
loop_
_entity_poly.entity_id
_entity_poly.type
_entity_poly.pdbx_seq_one_letter_code
_entity_poly.pdbx_strand_id
1 'polypeptide(L)'
;MSNGKEVTDSTFNIMQNGTDFEVGLTGYSGNAGNQTTLVLDWPNDSNKIAIVYVDTHYDEFKYVNSHNLFYSVVDRKGNKGLGKVIEKNNKVFTHIMSPSQLTACRHANGKRLVDCKKSVFTDTKFKIFIN
;
A
#
# COMPACT_ATOMS: atom_id res chain seq x y z
N MET A 1 7.19 11.03 0.71
CA MET A 1 6.11 10.63 -0.23
C MET A 1 6.40 9.22 -0.73
N SER A 2 5.55 8.58 -1.54
CA SER A 2 5.89 7.27 -2.15
C SER A 2 5.44 7.19 -3.60
N ASN A 3 6.25 6.56 -4.44
CA ASN A 3 5.93 6.18 -5.82
C ASN A 3 5.58 4.68 -5.95
N GLY A 4 5.39 3.97 -4.83
CA GLY A 4 5.15 2.53 -4.80
C GLY A 4 6.39 1.65 -4.97
N LYS A 5 7.56 2.23 -5.28
CA LYS A 5 8.87 1.54 -5.28
C LYS A 5 9.71 1.94 -4.08
N GLU A 6 9.66 3.24 -3.77
CA GLU A 6 10.44 3.87 -2.73
C GLU A 6 9.56 4.81 -1.91
N VAL A 7 10.04 5.11 -0.71
CA VAL A 7 9.45 6.06 0.22
C VAL A 7 10.49 7.12 0.51
N THR A 8 10.14 8.38 0.23
CA THR A 8 10.97 9.53 0.51
C THR A 8 10.53 10.26 1.77
N ASP A 9 11.48 10.89 2.44
CA ASP A 9 11.23 11.79 3.56
C ASP A 9 10.80 13.20 3.09
N SER A 10 10.66 14.14 4.02
CA SER A 10 10.29 15.54 3.75
C SER A 10 11.38 16.33 3.01
N THR A 11 12.61 15.83 2.98
CA THR A 11 13.73 16.39 2.23
C THR A 11 13.86 15.79 0.83
N PHE A 12 12.90 14.97 0.42
CA PHE A 12 12.88 14.23 -0.86
C PHE A 12 13.98 13.18 -1.00
N ASN A 13 14.73 12.89 0.07
CA ASN A 13 15.69 11.79 0.09
C ASN A 13 14.97 10.47 0.40
N ILE A 14 15.56 9.35 -0.03
CA ILE A 14 15.04 8.03 0.32
C ILE A 14 15.07 7.88 1.85
N MET A 15 13.91 7.60 2.43
CA MET A 15 13.74 7.39 3.86
C MET A 15 14.58 6.20 4.32
N GLN A 16 15.00 6.17 5.58
CA GLN A 16 15.66 4.99 6.12
C GLN A 16 14.75 3.76 5.95
N ASN A 17 15.31 2.71 5.32
CA ASN A 17 14.60 1.49 4.94
C ASN A 17 13.44 1.72 3.94
N GLY A 18 13.50 2.83 3.18
CA GLY A 18 12.49 3.28 2.23
C GLY A 18 12.51 2.64 0.85
N THR A 19 13.40 1.68 0.57
CA THR A 19 13.50 0.98 -0.73
C THR A 19 12.72 -0.34 -0.74
N ASP A 20 12.70 -1.05 -1.86
CA ASP A 20 12.22 -2.45 -1.95
C ASP A 20 10.72 -2.63 -1.64
N PHE A 21 9.91 -1.65 -2.04
CA PHE A 21 8.44 -1.74 -2.02
C PHE A 21 7.85 -2.31 -3.32
N GLU A 22 8.68 -2.49 -4.36
CA GLU A 22 8.29 -3.17 -5.59
C GLU A 22 7.96 -4.63 -5.31
N VAL A 23 6.72 -5.03 -5.58
CA VAL A 23 6.26 -6.42 -5.47
C VAL A 23 5.51 -6.80 -6.74
N GLY A 24 5.92 -7.89 -7.40
CA GLY A 24 5.35 -8.32 -8.69
C GLY A 24 6.14 -7.78 -9.88
N LEU A 25 5.47 -7.17 -10.86
CA LEU A 25 6.09 -6.59 -12.05
C LEU A 25 7.06 -5.46 -11.69
N THR A 26 8.31 -5.58 -12.13
CA THR A 26 9.40 -4.64 -11.88
C THR A 26 9.84 -3.92 -13.17
N GLY A 27 10.67 -2.88 -13.04
CA GLY A 27 11.24 -2.15 -14.18
C GLY A 27 10.54 -0.84 -14.53
N TYR A 28 9.60 -0.40 -13.69
CA TYR A 28 8.91 0.88 -13.83
C TYR A 28 9.50 1.91 -12.85
N SER A 29 9.23 3.21 -13.06
CA SER A 29 9.67 4.29 -12.14
C SER A 29 8.89 4.33 -10.81
N GLY A 30 8.16 3.26 -10.48
CA GLY A 30 7.22 3.11 -9.37
C GLY A 30 6.56 1.73 -9.43
N ASN A 31 5.60 1.45 -8.55
CA ASN A 31 4.84 0.19 -8.63
C ASN A 31 4.02 0.16 -9.94
N ALA A 32 4.01 -0.99 -10.62
CA ALA A 32 3.29 -1.16 -11.87
C ALA A 32 1.77 -1.00 -11.68
N GLY A 33 1.18 0.00 -12.32
CA GLY A 33 -0.27 0.23 -12.35
C GLY A 33 -0.69 1.62 -11.85
N ASN A 34 -1.97 1.95 -12.03
CA ASN A 34 -2.53 3.22 -11.56
C ASN A 34 -3.15 3.06 -10.16
N GLN A 35 -2.86 4.00 -9.26
CA GLN A 35 -3.45 4.01 -7.90
C GLN A 35 -3.28 2.67 -7.15
N THR A 36 -2.06 2.13 -7.17
CA THR A 36 -1.70 0.83 -6.57
C THR A 36 -1.11 0.96 -5.16
N THR A 37 -0.93 2.19 -4.69
CA THR A 37 -0.38 2.51 -3.37
C THR A 37 -1.21 3.61 -2.70
N LEU A 38 -1.47 3.45 -1.41
CA LEU A 38 -2.13 4.41 -0.54
C LEU A 38 -1.28 4.67 0.70
N VAL A 39 -1.34 5.89 1.21
CA VAL A 39 -0.67 6.31 2.44
C VAL A 39 -1.72 6.80 3.41
N LEU A 40 -1.74 6.24 4.63
CA LEU A 40 -2.79 6.47 5.62
C LEU A 40 -2.17 6.64 7.00
N ASP A 41 -2.68 7.53 7.86
CA ASP A 41 -2.21 7.51 9.25
C ASP A 41 -2.64 6.22 9.94
N TRP A 42 -1.77 5.70 10.80
CA TRP A 42 -2.02 4.50 11.59
C TRP A 42 -3.21 4.72 12.55
N PRO A 43 -4.09 3.72 12.72
CA PRO A 43 -5.16 3.81 13.69
C PRO A 43 -4.58 3.98 15.10
N ASN A 44 -5.01 5.02 15.80
CA ASN A 44 -4.66 5.29 17.19
C ASN A 44 -3.22 5.74 17.49
N ASP A 45 -2.34 5.89 16.48
CA ASP A 45 -0.99 6.45 16.66
C ASP A 45 -0.66 7.46 15.57
N SER A 46 -0.72 8.76 15.92
CA SER A 46 -0.44 9.86 14.98
C SER A 46 1.03 9.95 14.55
N ASN A 47 1.92 9.22 15.23
CA ASN A 47 3.34 9.13 14.87
C ASN A 47 3.59 8.05 13.82
N LYS A 48 2.60 7.20 13.52
CA LYS A 48 2.75 6.12 12.54
C LYS A 48 1.91 6.36 11.29
N ILE A 49 2.41 5.85 10.18
CA ILE A 49 1.72 5.82 8.88
C ILE A 49 1.73 4.38 8.38
N ALA A 50 0.61 3.93 7.83
CA ALA A 50 0.54 2.74 6.99
C ALA A 50 0.69 3.12 5.52
N ILE A 51 1.55 2.40 4.80
CA ILE A 51 1.62 2.41 3.34
C ILE A 51 1.00 1.10 2.87
N VAL A 52 -0.11 1.16 2.15
CA VAL A 52 -0.86 0.00 1.68
C VAL A 52 -0.75 -0.08 0.17
N TYR A 53 -0.40 -1.26 -0.34
CA TYR A 53 -0.11 -1.45 -1.76
C TYR A 53 -0.38 -2.88 -2.18
N VAL A 54 -0.46 -3.09 -3.50
CA VAL A 54 -0.66 -4.41 -4.08
C VAL A 54 0.51 -4.83 -4.95
N ASP A 55 0.60 -6.14 -5.16
CA ASP A 55 1.39 -6.68 -6.25
C ASP A 55 0.65 -6.59 -7.58
N THR A 56 1.41 -6.59 -8.66
CA THR A 56 0.88 -6.60 -10.03
C THR A 56 1.55 -7.73 -10.78
N HIS A 57 0.78 -8.54 -11.50
CA HIS A 57 1.23 -9.69 -12.29
C HIS A 57 0.54 -9.73 -13.66
N TYR A 58 1.16 -10.39 -14.63
CA TYR A 58 0.46 -10.86 -15.84
C TYR A 58 0.04 -12.31 -15.62
N ASP A 59 -1.22 -12.64 -15.91
CA ASP A 59 -1.65 -14.03 -16.02
C ASP A 59 -1.31 -14.64 -17.40
N GLU A 60 -1.54 -15.95 -17.54
CA GLU A 60 -1.32 -16.70 -18.78
C GLU A 60 -2.11 -16.13 -19.98
N PHE A 61 -3.17 -15.38 -19.74
CA PHE A 61 -4.03 -14.74 -20.76
C PHE A 61 -3.71 -13.25 -20.97
N LYS A 62 -2.58 -12.76 -20.43
CA LYS A 62 -2.13 -11.36 -20.48
C LYS A 62 -3.07 -10.37 -19.78
N TYR A 63 -3.96 -10.82 -18.91
CA TYR A 63 -4.67 -9.91 -18.03
C TYR A 63 -3.74 -9.49 -16.88
N VAL A 64 -3.78 -8.19 -16.57
CA VAL A 64 -3.06 -7.65 -15.42
C VAL A 64 -3.92 -7.83 -14.18
N ASN A 65 -3.41 -8.55 -13.19
CA ASN A 65 -4.10 -8.79 -11.93
C ASN A 65 -3.17 -8.59 -10.72
N SER A 66 -3.78 -8.53 -9.55
CA SER A 66 -3.09 -8.58 -8.26
C SER A 66 -3.52 -9.82 -7.51
N HIS A 67 -2.61 -10.40 -6.73
CA HIS A 67 -2.88 -11.56 -5.89
C HIS A 67 -2.81 -11.25 -4.40
N ASN A 68 -2.11 -10.18 -4.01
CA ASN A 68 -1.82 -9.90 -2.61
C ASN A 68 -1.96 -8.41 -2.30
N LEU A 69 -2.52 -8.14 -1.13
CA LEU A 69 -2.48 -6.83 -0.49
C LEU A 69 -1.43 -6.82 0.60
N PHE A 70 -0.58 -5.80 0.57
CA PHE A 70 0.48 -5.57 1.54
C PHE A 70 0.27 -4.27 2.28
N TYR A 71 0.82 -4.19 3.48
CA TYR A 71 1.09 -2.94 4.14
C TYR A 71 2.52 -2.89 4.68
N SER A 72 2.99 -1.67 4.88
CA SER A 72 4.23 -1.34 5.56
C SER A 72 3.96 -0.22 6.55
N VAL A 73 4.74 -0.14 7.61
CA VAL A 73 4.58 0.85 8.67
C VAL A 73 5.78 1.78 8.71
N VAL A 74 5.50 3.08 8.70
CA VAL A 74 6.48 4.14 8.89
C VAL A 74 6.29 4.78 10.24
N ASP A 75 7.36 4.89 11.01
CA ASP A 75 7.45 5.77 12.18
C ASP A 75 7.95 7.14 11.74
N ARG A 76 7.13 8.18 11.92
CA ARG A 76 7.43 9.58 11.58
C ARG A 76 8.55 10.18 12.44
N LYS A 77 8.70 9.72 13.68
CA LYS A 77 9.72 10.22 14.62
C LYS A 77 11.05 9.52 14.45
N GLY A 78 11.07 8.38 13.77
CA GLY A 78 12.28 7.65 13.41
C GLY A 78 13.27 8.50 12.62
N ASN A 79 14.54 8.07 12.61
CA ASN A 79 15.62 8.74 11.88
C ASN A 79 15.73 10.25 12.16
N LYS A 80 15.75 10.64 13.45
CA LYS A 80 15.83 12.04 13.88
C LYS A 80 14.69 12.93 13.36
N GLY A 81 13.50 12.35 13.18
CA GLY A 81 12.32 13.06 12.66
C GLY A 81 12.21 13.08 11.13
N LEU A 82 13.12 12.43 10.41
CA LEU A 82 13.00 12.24 8.96
C LEU A 82 12.10 11.05 8.58
N GLY A 83 11.71 10.25 9.57
CA GLY A 83 10.90 9.06 9.39
C GLY A 83 11.74 7.81 9.10
N LYS A 84 11.20 6.64 9.46
CA LYS A 84 11.81 5.35 9.22
C LYS A 84 10.74 4.30 8.92
N VAL A 85 10.95 3.48 7.89
CA VAL A 85 10.14 2.27 7.67
C VAL A 85 10.53 1.23 8.72
N ILE A 86 9.60 0.89 9.61
CA ILE A 86 9.81 -0.03 10.74
C ILE A 86 9.25 -1.44 10.48
N GLU A 87 8.24 -1.57 9.63
CA GLU A 87 7.71 -2.84 9.15
C GLU A 87 7.49 -2.75 7.65
N LYS A 88 7.76 -3.83 6.91
CA LYS A 88 7.72 -3.81 5.45
C LYS A 88 7.11 -5.09 4.88
N ASN A 89 6.35 -4.96 3.79
CA ASN A 89 5.81 -6.08 3.01
C ASN A 89 4.96 -7.06 3.84
N ASN A 90 4.27 -6.57 4.87
CA ASN A 90 3.34 -7.37 5.65
C ASN A 90 2.12 -7.71 4.80
N LYS A 91 1.90 -9.00 4.52
CA LYS A 91 0.76 -9.47 3.72
C LYS A 91 -0.52 -9.50 4.54
N VAL A 92 -1.57 -8.86 4.04
CA VAL A 92 -2.88 -8.73 4.71
C VAL A 92 -3.92 -9.67 4.14
N PHE A 93 -3.90 -9.85 2.82
CA PHE A 93 -4.94 -10.55 2.10
C PHE A 93 -4.39 -11.15 0.81
N THR A 94 -4.90 -12.33 0.46
CA THR A 94 -4.52 -13.04 -0.77
C THR A 94 -5.78 -13.46 -1.51
N HIS A 95 -5.98 -12.88 -2.68
CA HIS A 95 -7.00 -13.26 -3.66
C HIS A 95 -6.71 -12.57 -4.98
N ILE A 96 -7.24 -13.09 -6.08
CA ILE A 96 -7.26 -12.38 -7.36
C ILE A 96 -8.09 -11.09 -7.21
N MET A 97 -7.45 -9.95 -7.46
CA MET A 97 -7.98 -8.60 -7.31
C MET A 97 -7.58 -7.73 -8.51
N SER A 98 -8.25 -6.59 -8.65
CA SER A 98 -7.80 -5.56 -9.58
C SER A 98 -6.42 -5.04 -9.12
N PRO A 99 -5.46 -4.87 -10.04
CA PRO A 99 -4.14 -4.34 -9.72
C PRO A 99 -4.18 -2.84 -9.38
N SER A 100 -5.32 -2.18 -9.59
CA SER A 100 -5.50 -0.73 -9.44
C SER A 100 -6.69 -0.38 -8.54
N GLN A 101 -6.94 0.92 -8.37
CA GLN A 101 -8.13 1.47 -7.70
C GLN A 101 -8.19 1.17 -6.19
N LEU A 102 -7.05 1.19 -5.51
CA LEU A 102 -7.06 1.23 -4.05
C LEU A 102 -7.70 2.55 -3.58
N THR A 103 -8.66 2.44 -2.66
CA THR A 103 -9.24 3.61 -1.99
C THR A 103 -9.46 3.32 -0.51
N ALA A 104 -9.44 4.37 0.30
CA ALA A 104 -9.69 4.32 1.73
C ALA A 104 -10.90 5.19 2.08
N CYS A 105 -11.71 4.75 3.03
CA CYS A 105 -12.90 5.44 3.47
C CYS A 105 -12.93 5.49 5.01
N ARG A 106 -13.26 6.64 5.60
CA ARG A 106 -13.48 6.74 7.05
C ARG A 106 -14.94 6.46 7.36
N HIS A 107 -15.22 5.47 8.20
CA HIS A 107 -16.59 5.18 8.63
C HIS A 107 -17.02 6.14 9.74
N ALA A 108 -18.33 6.40 9.86
CA ALA A 108 -18.89 7.37 10.81
C ALA A 108 -18.57 7.07 12.30
N ASN A 109 -18.20 5.83 12.62
CA ASN A 109 -17.79 5.39 13.96
C ASN A 109 -16.30 5.65 14.28
N GLY A 110 -15.61 6.50 13.52
CA GLY A 110 -14.22 6.88 13.76
C GLY A 110 -13.18 5.85 13.31
N LYS A 111 -13.58 4.63 12.94
CA LYS A 111 -12.67 3.62 12.38
C LYS A 111 -12.39 3.91 10.91
N ARG A 112 -11.11 3.95 10.55
CA ARG A 112 -10.64 4.12 9.17
C ARG A 112 -10.67 2.76 8.48
N LEU A 113 -11.35 2.69 7.34
CA LEU A 113 -11.44 1.50 6.51
C LEU A 113 -10.45 1.65 5.37
N VAL A 114 -9.62 0.64 5.19
CA VAL A 114 -8.67 0.60 4.08
C VAL A 114 -9.14 -0.46 3.11
N ASP A 115 -10.36 -0.31 2.59
CA ASP A 115 -10.68 -0.96 1.32
C ASP A 115 -12.05 -0.53 0.75
N CYS A 116 -12.08 -0.26 -0.56
CA CYS A 116 -13.21 -0.48 -1.45
C CYS A 116 -12.66 -0.92 -2.83
N LYS A 117 -11.92 -2.02 -2.90
CA LYS A 117 -11.53 -2.63 -4.18
C LYS A 117 -12.71 -3.34 -4.82
N LYS A 118 -12.83 -3.20 -6.14
CA LYS A 118 -13.72 -4.01 -6.98
C LYS A 118 -12.96 -5.25 -7.47
N SER A 119 -13.52 -6.44 -7.25
CA SER A 119 -13.02 -7.68 -7.85
C SER A 119 -13.12 -7.61 -9.38
N VAL A 120 -12.14 -8.15 -10.10
CA VAL A 120 -12.09 -8.16 -11.57
C VAL A 120 -13.16 -9.11 -12.15
N PHE A 121 -13.62 -10.08 -11.37
CA PHE A 121 -14.55 -11.12 -11.81
C PHE A 121 -15.92 -11.07 -11.12
N THR A 122 -16.07 -10.25 -10.07
CA THR A 122 -17.32 -10.11 -9.31
C THR A 122 -17.47 -8.67 -8.84
N ASP A 123 -18.70 -8.15 -8.70
CA ASP A 123 -18.97 -6.83 -8.09
C ASP A 123 -18.75 -6.82 -6.56
N THR A 124 -17.88 -7.72 -6.07
CA THR A 124 -17.55 -7.89 -4.66
C THR A 124 -16.58 -6.79 -4.23
N LYS A 125 -17.01 -6.01 -3.24
CA LYS A 125 -16.15 -5.07 -2.51
C LYS A 125 -15.61 -5.74 -1.26
N PHE A 126 -14.28 -5.81 -1.14
CA PHE A 126 -13.66 -6.24 0.11
C PHE A 126 -13.52 -5.06 1.06
N LYS A 127 -13.61 -5.33 2.37
CA LYS A 127 -13.51 -4.34 3.44
C LYS A 127 -12.54 -4.87 4.48
N ILE A 128 -11.33 -4.32 4.49
CA ILE A 128 -10.27 -4.75 5.38
C ILE A 128 -10.14 -3.75 6.53
N PHE A 129 -10.17 -4.29 7.75
CA PHE A 129 -9.97 -3.53 8.98
C PHE A 129 -8.53 -3.69 9.43
N ILE A 130 -7.81 -2.58 9.54
CA ILE A 130 -6.52 -2.51 10.24
C ILE A 130 -6.86 -2.09 11.68
N ASN A 131 -6.63 -2.98 12.65
CA ASN A 131 -6.85 -2.73 14.09
C ASN A 131 -5.54 -2.31 14.76
#